data_AF-A0A3S4GE36-F1
#
_entry.id   AF-A0A3S4GE36-F1
#
_cell.length_a   1.000
_cell.length_b   1.000
_cell.length_c   1.000
_cell.angle_alpha   90.00
_cell.angle_beta   90.00
_cell.angle_gamma   90.00
#
_symmetry.space_group_name_H-M   'P 1'
#
loop_
_entity.id
_entity.type
_entity.pdbx_description
1 polymer ?
#
loop_
_entity_poly.entity_id
_entity_poly.type
_entity_poly.pdbx_seq_one_letter_code
_entity_poly.pdbx_strand_id
1 'polypeptide(L)' 'MYGLLHRLRDQPAIKGGFIHIPYLPEQAAAHPGQPSMAAGTVLFALELAISVALQVEHDLKVVGGATH' A
#
# COMPACT_ATOMS: atom_id res chain seq x y z
N MET A 1 -1.88 11.14 0.84
CA MET A 1 -1.02 11.03 -0.36
C MET A 1 -0.60 12.39 -0.93
N TYR A 2 -1.52 13.25 -1.37
CA TYR A 2 -1.19 14.51 -2.07
C TYR A 2 -0.16 15.40 -1.33
N GLY A 3 -0.39 15.73 -0.05
CA GLY A 3 0.52 16.60 0.70
C GLY A 3 1.96 16.08 0.79
N LEU A 4 2.12 14.75 0.94
CA LEU A 4 3.44 14.10 0.94
C LEU A 4 4.15 14.31 -0.40
N LEU A 5 3.51 13.91 -1.51
CA LEU A 5 4.14 13.97 -2.83
C LEU A 5 4.36 15.42 -3.29
N HIS A 6 3.44 16.33 -2.94
CA HIS A 6 3.62 17.75 -3.20
C HIS A 6 4.85 18.32 -2.47
N ARG A 7 5.09 17.90 -1.22
CA ARG A 7 6.25 18.32 -0.43
C ARG A 7 7.57 17.76 -0.96
N LEU A 8 7.53 16.60 -1.60
CA LEU A 8 8.68 15.90 -2.18
C LEU A 8 8.96 16.26 -3.65
N ARG A 9 8.12 17.09 -4.28
CA ARG A 9 8.18 17.38 -5.73
C ARG A 9 9.55 17.83 -6.24
N ASP A 10 10.31 18.54 -5.40
CA ASP A 10 11.62 19.11 -5.72
C ASP A 10 12.79 18.23 -5.20
N GLN A 11 12.49 17.02 -4.71
CA GLN A 11 13.45 16.06 -4.14
C GLN A 11 13.37 14.70 -4.88
N PRO A 12 13.82 14.61 -6.14
CA PRO A 12 13.58 13.45 -7.00
C PRO A 12 14.26 12.16 -6.52
N ALA A 13 15.25 12.26 -5.62
CA ALA A 13 15.91 11.10 -5.02
C ALA A 13 15.07 10.43 -3.90
N ILE A 14 14.04 11.11 -3.38
CA ILE A 14 13.21 10.59 -2.30
C ILE A 14 11.96 9.91 -2.89
N LYS A 15 11.87 8.60 -2.71
CA LYS A 15 10.68 7.82 -3.06
C LYS A 15 9.56 8.08 -2.04
N GLY A 16 8.33 8.25 -2.53
CA GLY A 16 7.14 8.45 -1.69
C GLY A 16 5.93 7.72 -2.26
N GLY A 17 5.06 7.25 -1.37
CA GLY A 17 3.89 6.45 -1.76
C GLY A 17 2.84 6.37 -0.67
N PHE A 18 1.81 5.56 -0.92
CA PHE A 18 0.74 5.29 0.04
C PHE A 18 0.18 3.89 -0.21
N ILE A 19 -0.13 3.15 0.87
CA ILE A 19 -0.73 1.82 0.81
C ILE A 19 -2.00 1.84 1.66
N HIS A 20 -3.13 1.45 1.07
CA HIS A 20 -4.34 1.15 1.83
C HIS A 20 -4.28 -0.29 2.33
N ILE A 21 -4.81 -0.53 3.52
CA ILE A 21 -5.02 -1.86 4.07
C ILE A 21 -6.52 -2.08 4.31
N PRO A 22 -7.03 -3.32 4.16
CA PRO A 22 -8.42 -3.63 4.47
C PRO A 22 -8.65 -3.64 5.99
N TYR A 23 -9.90 -3.81 6.40
CA TYR A 23 -10.26 -4.02 7.80
C TYR A 23 -9.56 -5.23 8.41
N LEU A 24 -9.36 -5.21 9.73
CA LEU A 24 -9.09 -6.41 10.50
C LEU A 24 -10.37 -7.25 10.66
N PRO A 25 -10.27 -8.58 10.84
CA PRO A 25 -11.45 -9.45 11.01
C PRO A 25 -12.37 -8.98 12.14
N GLU A 26 -11.80 -8.54 13.26
CA GLU A 26 -12.53 -8.01 14.41
C GLU A 26 -13.26 -6.69 14.12
N GLN A 27 -12.77 -5.88 13.18
CA GLN A 27 -13.45 -4.66 12.73
C GLN A 27 -14.55 -5.01 11.73
N ALA A 28 -14.27 -5.89 10.77
CA ALA A 28 -15.25 -6.32 9.78
C ALA A 28 -16.41 -7.13 10.39
N ALA A 29 -16.20 -7.77 11.55
CA ALA A 29 -17.28 -8.40 12.31
C ALA A 29 -18.42 -7.42 12.66
N ALA A 30 -18.12 -6.13 12.81
CA ALA A 30 -19.11 -5.08 13.03
C ALA A 30 -19.70 -4.49 11.73
N HIS A 31 -19.20 -4.90 10.56
CA HIS A 31 -19.58 -4.38 9.24
C HIS A 31 -19.89 -5.54 8.27
N PRO A 32 -21.13 -6.07 8.29
CA PRO A 32 -21.52 -7.22 7.47
C PRO A 32 -21.18 -7.04 5.98
N GLY A 33 -20.51 -8.05 5.40
CA GLY A 33 -20.14 -8.07 3.99
C GLY A 33 -18.85 -7.30 3.64
N GLN A 34 -18.20 -6.64 4.61
CA GLN A 34 -16.91 -5.98 4.35
C GLN A 34 -15.76 -7.00 4.29
N PRO A 35 -14.83 -6.87 3.32
CA PRO A 35 -13.63 -7.69 3.27
C PRO A 35 -12.68 -7.33 4.42
N SER A 36 -11.92 -8.33 4.88
CA SER A 36 -10.91 -8.16 5.93
C SER A 36 -9.67 -9.00 5.68
N MET A 37 -8.58 -8.63 6.35
CA MET A 37 -7.32 -9.38 6.34
C MET A 37 -6.74 -9.45 7.75
N ALA A 38 -6.23 -10.62 8.14
CA ALA A 38 -5.62 -10.80 9.46
C ALA A 38 -4.41 -9.86 9.66
N ALA A 39 -4.25 -9.34 10.87
CA ALA A 39 -3.18 -8.39 11.20
C ALA A 39 -1.78 -8.91 10.86
N GLY A 40 -1.51 -10.20 11.12
CA GLY A 40 -0.22 -10.83 10.78
C GLY A 40 0.07 -10.85 9.27
N THR A 41 -0.96 -11.03 8.44
CA THR A 41 -0.82 -10.99 6.97
C THR A 41 -0.56 -9.57 6.48
N VAL A 42 -1.25 -8.57 7.06
CA VAL A 42 -1.01 -7.15 6.76
C VAL A 42 0.42 -6.76 7.13
N LEU A 43 0.89 -7.18 8.32
CA LEU A 43 2.27 -6.92 8.76
C LEU A 43 3.30 -7.49 7.77
N PHE A 44 3.17 -8.78 7.44
CA PHE A 44 4.06 -9.43 6.47
C PHE A 44 4.04 -8.71 5.11
N ALA A 45 2.86 -8.31 4.62
CA ALA A 45 2.74 -7.61 3.36
C ALA A 45 3.43 -6.23 3.37
N LEU A 46 3.33 -5.49 4.47
CA LEU A 46 3.99 -4.19 4.62
C LEU A 46 5.52 -4.32 4.73
N GLU A 47 6.01 -5.31 5.48
CA GLU A 47 7.45 -5.61 5.57
C GLU A 47 8.03 -5.97 4.19
N LEU A 48 7.30 -6.78 3.42
CA LEU A 48 7.69 -7.14 2.07
C LEU A 48 7.65 -5.93 1.13
N ALA A 49 6.59 -5.13 1.17
CA ALA A 49 6.45 -3.94 0.32
C ALA A 49 7.58 -2.92 0.56
N ILE A 50 7.94 -2.68 1.82
CA ILE A 50 9.05 -1.79 2.19
C ILE A 50 10.38 -2.38 1.68
N SER A 51 10.61 -3.68 1.91
CA SER A 51 11.84 -4.35 1.47
C SER A 51 12.02 -4.25 -0.05
N VAL A 52 10.95 -4.48 -0.82
CA VAL A 52 10.95 -4.33 -2.28
C VAL A 52 11.19 -2.87 -2.69
N ALA A 53 10.52 -1.90 -2.07
CA ALA A 53 10.70 -0.48 -2.39
C ALA A 53 12.14 0.04 -2.18
N LEU A 54 12.87 -0.56 -1.24
CA LEU A 54 14.28 -0.26 -0.98
C LEU A 54 15.24 -0.90 -2.00
N GLN A 55 14.87 -2.05 -2.56
CA GLN A 55 15.74 -2.84 -3.45
C GLN A 55 15.45 -2.61 -4.94
N VAL A 56 14.24 -2.17 -5.27
CA VAL A 56 13.77 -2.03 -6.64
C VAL A 56 13.65 -0.55 -7.00
N GLU A 57 14.35 -0.15 -8.06
CA GLU A 57 14.33 1.22 -8.58
C GLU A 57 13.24 1.46 -9.60
N HIS A 58 12.96 0.46 -10.45
CA HIS A 58 12.00 0.57 -11.54
C HIS A 58 10.92 -0.48 -11.36
N ASP A 59 9.66 -0.04 -11.41
CA ASP A 59 8.51 -0.92 -11.25
C ASP A 59 8.35 -1.87 -12.45
N LEU A 60 7.64 -2.97 -12.21
CA LEU A 60 7.30 -3.94 -13.25
C LEU A 60 6.29 -3.33 -14.23
N LYS A 61 6.51 -3.53 -15.53
CA LYS A 61 5.57 -3.11 -16.57
C LYS A 61 4.42 -4.10 -16.72
N VAL A 62 3.53 -4.12 -15.74
CA VAL A 62 2.35 -4.99 -15.71
C VAL A 62 1.07 -4.16 -15.53
N VAL A 63 -0.02 -4.57 -16.17
CA VAL A 63 -1.31 -3.88 -16.05
C VAL A 63 -2.01 -4.34 -14.77
N GLY A 64 -2.23 -3.42 -13.83
CA GLY A 64 -3.02 -3.65 -12.61
C GLY A 64 -4.27 -2.76 -12.50
N GLY A 65 -4.53 -1.91 -13.49
CA GLY A 65 -5.75 -1.09 -13.53
C GLY A 65 -6.98 -1.93 -13.86
N ALA A 66 -8.10 -1.63 -13.20
CA ALA A 66 -9.41 -2.19 -13.54
C ALA A 66 -10.23 -1.13 -14.30
N THR A 67 -11.10 -1.55 -15.23
CA THR A 67 -11.99 -0.63 -15.98
C THR A 67 -13.27 -0.26 -15.22
N HIS A 68 -13.45 -0.72 -13.97
CA HIS A 68 -14.62 -0.48 -13.13
C HIS A 68 -14.22 -0.40 -11.66
#